data_AF-A0A379WM71-F1
#
_entry.id   AF-A0A379WM71-F1
#
_cell.length_a   1.000
_cell.length_b   1.000
_cell.length_c   1.000
_cell.angle_alpha   90.00
_cell.angle_beta   90.00
_cell.angle_gamma   90.00
#
_symmetry.space_group_name_H-M   'P 1'
#
loop_
_entity.id
_entity.type
_entity.pdbx_description
1 polymer ?
#
loop_
_entity_poly.entity_id
_entity_poly.type
_entity_poly.pdbx_seq_one_letter_code
_entity_poly.pdbx_strand_id
1 'polypeptide(L)' 'MLRQLEQLSQMGLLSQFVGMLTDSRSFLSYTRHEYFRRILCNLLGQWAQDGEIPDDEAMLSRMVQDICFNNAQRYFTIK' A
#
# COMPACT_ATOMS: atom_id res chain seq x y z
N MET A 1 -1.87 -11.19 -1.85
CA MET A 1 -1.77 -9.74 -1.54
C MET A 1 -2.44 -8.90 -2.60
N LEU A 2 -2.14 -9.07 -3.90
CA LEU A 2 -2.85 -8.34 -4.98
C LEU A 2 -4.38 -8.41 -4.85
N ARG A 3 -4.95 -9.63 -4.83
CA ARG A 3 -6.40 -9.83 -4.67
C ARG A 3 -6.99 -9.19 -3.41
N GLN A 4 -6.21 -9.11 -2.32
CA GLN A 4 -6.65 -8.44 -1.10
C GLN A 4 -6.72 -6.93 -1.28
N LEU A 5 -5.73 -6.33 -1.95
CA LEU A 5 -5.72 -4.90 -2.26
C LEU A 5 -6.88 -4.51 -3.19
N GLU A 6 -7.16 -5.34 -4.20
CA GLU A 6 -8.33 -5.18 -5.09
C GLU A 6 -9.65 -5.28 -4.32
N GLN A 7 -9.78 -6.25 -3.42
CA GLN A 7 -10.98 -6.39 -2.60
C GLN A 7 -11.14 -5.23 -1.61
N LEU A 8 -10.05 -4.74 -1.01
CA LEU A 8 -10.07 -3.59 -0.12
C LEU A 8 -10.46 -2.30 -0.86
N SER A 9 -9.98 -2.10 -2.09
CA SER A 9 -10.36 -0.94 -2.89
C SER A 9 -11.82 -0.98 -3.35
N GLN A 10 -12.38 -2.18 -3.55
CA GLN A 10 -13.79 -2.34 -3.90
C GLN A 10 -14.73 -2.12 -2.70
N MET A 11 -14.31 -2.49 -1.49
CA MET A 11 -15.13 -2.37 -0.28
C MET A 11 -14.93 -1.07 0.50
N GLY A 12 -13.87 -0.31 0.20
CA GLY A 12 -13.56 0.92 0.93
C GLY A 12 -12.43 1.74 0.31
N LEU A 13 -11.91 2.71 1.07
CA LEU A 13 -10.85 3.60 0.61
C LEU A 13 -9.48 2.95 0.82
N LEU A 14 -8.85 2.51 -0.27
CA LEU A 14 -7.50 1.93 -0.24
C LEU A 14 -6.47 2.87 0.41
N SER A 15 -6.63 4.19 0.24
CA SER A 15 -5.76 5.21 0.84
C SER A 15 -5.76 5.21 2.38
N GLN A 16 -6.80 4.67 3.02
CA GLN A 16 -6.90 4.54 4.48
C GLN A 16 -6.35 3.21 5.01
N PHE A 17 -5.89 2.32 4.13
CA PHE A 17 -5.33 1.04 4.55
C PHE A 17 -4.08 1.24 5.41
N VAL A 18 -4.10 0.66 6.62
CA VAL A 18 -3.05 0.86 7.64
C VAL A 18 -1.67 0.39 7.16
N GLY A 19 -1.62 -0.65 6.33
CA GLY A 19 -0.39 -1.18 5.74
C GLY A 19 -0.27 -2.69 5.90
N MET A 20 0.92 -3.21 5.57
CA MET A 20 1.24 -4.64 5.61
C MET A 20 2.13 -4.96 6.82
N LEU A 21 1.92 -6.13 7.41
CA LEU A 21 2.76 -6.68 8.47
C LEU A 21 3.28 -8.06 8.08
N THR A 22 4.47 -8.42 8.55
CA THR A 22 5.08 -9.72 8.24
C THR A 22 4.52 -10.85 9.10
N ASP A 23 4.10 -10.58 10.33
CA ASP A 23 3.66 -11.61 11.28
C ASP A 23 4.67 -12.77 11.42
N SER A 24 5.97 -12.46 11.29
CA SER A 24 7.04 -13.46 11.39
C SER A 24 8.06 -13.03 12.40
N ARG A 25 8.56 -14.02 13.13
CA ARG A 25 9.65 -13.87 14.08
C ARG A 25 11.02 -13.96 13.42
N SER A 26 11.09 -14.27 12.12
CA SER A 26 12.35 -14.34 11.36
C SER A 26 12.69 -12.97 10.78
N PHE A 27 13.89 -12.48 11.10
CA PHE A 27 14.41 -11.22 10.55
C PHE A 27 14.49 -11.24 9.01
N LEU A 28 14.75 -12.40 8.41
CA LEU A 28 14.80 -12.56 6.95
C LEU A 28 13.45 -12.32 6.26
N SER A 29 12.35 -12.35 7.01
CA SER A 29 11.01 -12.07 6.49
C SER A 29 10.73 -10.59 6.22
N TYR A 30 11.59 -9.66 6.66
CA TYR A 30 11.37 -8.23 6.44
C TYR A 30 11.39 -7.83 4.96
N THR A 31 12.03 -8.64 4.11
CA THR A 31 11.96 -8.54 2.64
C THR A 31 10.53 -8.60 2.09
N ARG A 32 9.56 -9.12 2.85
CA ARG A 32 8.15 -9.13 2.45
C ARG A 32 7.52 -7.74 2.40
N HIS A 33 8.02 -6.76 3.15
CA HIS A 33 7.57 -5.37 3.00
C HIS A 33 7.97 -4.80 1.63
N GLU A 34 9.16 -5.13 1.15
CA GLU A 34 9.60 -4.72 -0.18
C GLU A 34 8.77 -5.39 -1.28
N TYR A 35 8.48 -6.69 -1.12
CA TYR A 35 7.56 -7.39 -2.01
C TYR A 35 6.17 -6.77 -2.02
N PHE A 36 5.63 -6.39 -0.85
CA PHE A 36 4.37 -5.66 -0.73
C PHE A 36 4.39 -4.33 -1.48
N ARG A 37 5.43 -3.51 -1.28
CA ARG A 37 5.59 -2.21 -1.94
C ARG A 37 5.57 -2.34 -3.46
N ARG A 38 6.28 -3.34 -4.00
CA ARG A 38 6.29 -3.62 -5.45
C ARG A 38 4.91 -3.99 -5.98
N ILE A 39 4.17 -4.84 -5.26
CA ILE A 39 2.79 -5.19 -5.64
C ILE A 39 1.91 -3.95 -5.64
N LEU A 40 1.99 -3.11 -4.60
CA LEU A 40 1.21 -1.88 -4.49
C LEU A 40 1.53 -0.90 -5.62
N CYS A 41 2.80 -0.62 -5.89
CA CYS A 41 3.21 0.29 -6.96
C CYS A 41 2.78 -0.22 -8.34
N ASN A 42 2.92 -1.54 -8.60
CA ASN A 42 2.48 -2.12 -9.86
C ASN A 42 0.95 -2.01 -10.03
N LEU A 43 0.18 -2.23 -8.97
CA LEU A 43 -1.28 -2.11 -9.00
C LEU A 43 -1.71 -0.67 -9.31
N LEU A 44 -1.16 0.30 -8.57
CA LEU A 44 -1.49 1.72 -8.77
C LEU A 44 -1.04 2.23 -10.13
N GLY A 45 0.17 1.84 -10.57
CA GLY A 45 0.69 2.21 -11.89
C GLY A 45 -0.17 1.65 -13.02
N GLN A 46 -0.63 0.41 -12.91
CA GLN A 46 -1.53 -0.19 -13.89
C GLN A 46 -2.88 0.55 -13.93
N TRP A 47 -3.50 0.82 -12.77
CA TRP A 47 -4.75 1.58 -12.71
C TRP A 47 -4.63 2.99 -13.27
N ALA A 48 -3.49 3.67 -13.08
CA ALA A 48 -3.24 4.97 -13.67
C ALA A 48 -3.11 4.89 -15.20
N GLN A 49 -2.36 3.90 -15.71
CA GLN A 49 -2.20 3.65 -17.15
C GLN A 49 -3.51 3.28 -17.84
N ASP A 50 -4.37 2.52 -17.16
CA ASP A 50 -5.68 2.11 -17.66
C ASP A 50 -6.73 3.22 -17.55
N GLY A 51 -6.42 4.33 -16.87
CA GLY A 51 -7.33 5.46 -16.67
C GLY A 51 -8.39 5.23 -15.57
N GLU A 52 -8.22 4.20 -14.74
CA GLU A 52 -9.10 3.87 -13.62
C GLU A 52 -8.92 4.85 -12.44
N ILE A 53 -7.73 5.41 -12.30
CA ILE A 53 -7.39 6.46 -11.32
C ILE A 53 -6.61 7.59 -12.01
N PRO A 54 -6.54 8.80 -11.42
CA PRO A 54 -5.74 9.88 -11.97
C PRO A 54 -4.25 9.51 -12.06
N ASP A 55 -3.64 9.73 -13.21
CA ASP A 55 -2.19 9.64 -13.43
C ASP A 55 -1.47 10.89 -12.89
N ASP A 56 -1.53 11.06 -11.57
CA ASP A 56 -0.88 12.14 -10.82
C ASP A 56 0.19 11.54 -9.90
N GLU A 57 1.45 11.68 -10.29
CA GLU A 57 2.60 11.15 -9.55
C GLU A 57 2.68 11.66 -8.11
N ALA A 58 2.31 12.91 -7.84
CA ALA A 58 2.34 13.48 -6.49
C ALA A 58 1.25 12.86 -5.61
N MET A 59 0.05 12.64 -6.15
CA MET A 59 -1.02 11.94 -5.45
C MET A 59 -0.66 10.47 -5.19
N LEU A 60 -0.16 9.77 -6.21
CA LEU A 60 0.16 8.34 -6.13
C LEU A 60 1.34 8.08 -5.18
N SER A 61 2.41 8.87 -5.28
CA SER A 61 3.56 8.76 -4.37
C SER A 61 3.17 9.02 -2.92
N ARG A 62 2.29 9.99 -2.66
CA ARG A 62 1.74 10.24 -1.33
C ARG A 62 0.93 9.05 -0.82
N MET A 63 0.08 8.46 -1.66
CA MET A 63 -0.71 7.28 -1.28
C MET A 63 0.19 6.09 -0.93
N VAL A 64 1.26 5.85 -1.70
CA VAL A 64 2.23 4.79 -1.39
C VAL A 64 2.92 5.06 -0.06
N GLN A 65 3.38 6.29 0.20
CA GLN A 65 3.99 6.66 1.48
C GLN A 65 3.03 6.49 2.66
N ASP A 66 1.77 6.87 2.48
CA ASP A 66 0.73 6.72 3.49
C ASP A 66 0.49 5.24 3.82
N ILE A 67 0.26 4.38 2.81
CA ILE A 67 0.01 2.95 3.01
C ILE A 67 1.26 2.22 3.56
N CYS A 68 2.46 2.65 3.18
CA CYS A 68 3.69 1.98 3.57
C CYS A 68 4.25 2.43 4.93
N PHE A 69 3.80 3.57 5.47
CA PHE A 69 4.28 4.07 6.75
C PHE A 69 3.31 5.01 7.47
N ASN A 70 2.89 6.12 6.85
CA ASN A 70 2.24 7.19 7.63
C ASN A 70 0.87 6.77 8.21
N ASN A 71 0.13 5.89 7.54
CA ASN A 71 -1.13 5.35 8.07
C ASN A 71 -0.88 4.55 9.34
N ALA A 72 0.10 3.65 9.33
CA ALA A 72 0.50 2.90 10.53
C ALA A 72 0.98 3.84 11.65
N GLN A 73 1.82 4.83 11.33
CA GLN A 73 2.29 5.81 12.30
C GLN A 73 1.12 6.54 12.97
N ARG A 74 0.16 7.05 12.17
CA ARG A 74 -1.04 7.72 12.67
C ARG A 74 -1.91 6.78 13.50
N TYR A 75 -2.17 5.57 13.00
CA TYR A 75 -3.05 4.60 13.65
C TYR A 75 -2.51 4.14 15.01
N PHE A 76 -1.22 3.83 15.09
CA PHE A 76 -0.57 3.37 16.32
C PHE A 76 -0.04 4.51 17.19
N THR A 77 -0.19 5.77 16.78
CA THR A 77 0.29 6.95 17.50
C THR A 77 1.80 6.85 17.83
N ILE A 78 2.59 6.35 16.87
CA ILE A 78 4.03 6.19 17.01
C ILE A 78 4.68 7.57 16.80
N LYS A 79 5.47 8.02 17.78
CA LYS A 79 6.21 9.28 17.74
C LYS A 79 7.46 9.18 16.88
#